data_AF-A0A0D8YA01-F1
#
_entry.id   AF-A0A0D8YA01-F1
#
_cell.length_a   1.000
_cell.length_b   1.000
_cell.length_c   1.000
_cell.angle_alpha   90.00
_cell.angle_beta   90.00
_cell.angle_gamma   90.00
#
_symmetry.space_group_name_H-M   'P 1'
#
loop_
_entity.id
_entity.type
_entity.pdbx_description
1 polymer ?
#
loop_
_entity_poly.entity_id
_entity_poly.type
_entity_poly.pdbx_seq_one_letter_code
_entity_poly.pdbx_strand_id
1 'polypeptide(L)'
;MLSSYLEFDLDTDPNNVTIADLAIPDTMCSQKGGGGYECPGEMVCMRLNLNAKAEGFYGMFNDFGASVFTVYLAASEEGWVYVLYDCMDSLPSHLAFIYFLTLIFFLAWLVKVNLTVLHNLRLK
;
A
#
# COMPACT_ATOMS: atom_id res chain seq x y z
N MET A 1 1.71 -8.99 -5.47
CA MET A 1 0.30 -8.64 -5.69
C MET A 1 0.05 -7.15 -5.42
N LEU A 2 0.81 -6.51 -4.53
CA LEU A 2 1.31 -5.16 -4.80
C LEU A 2 2.70 -5.36 -5.41
N SER A 3 2.74 -5.34 -6.73
CA SER A 3 4.00 -5.33 -7.48
C SER A 3 4.29 -3.86 -7.72
N SER A 4 5.48 -3.41 -7.36
CA SER A 4 6.00 -2.04 -7.36
C SER A 4 5.96 -1.40 -8.76
N TYR A 5 4.77 -1.31 -9.36
CA TYR A 5 4.51 -0.63 -10.61
C TYR A 5 4.41 0.85 -10.29
N LEU A 6 5.43 1.59 -10.70
CA LEU A 6 5.51 3.03 -10.53
C LEU A 6 5.41 3.68 -11.90
N GLU A 7 4.99 4.94 -11.89
CA GLU A 7 4.93 5.79 -13.06
C GLU A 7 6.31 6.38 -13.39
N PHE A 8 6.74 6.21 -14.65
CA PHE A 8 8.03 6.68 -15.17
C PHE A 8 7.86 7.46 -16.47
N ASP A 9 8.86 8.26 -16.80
CA ASP A 9 8.98 8.89 -18.11
C ASP A 9 9.17 7.84 -19.23
N LEU A 10 8.73 8.15 -20.45
CA LEU A 10 8.89 7.29 -21.62
C LEU A 10 10.35 7.06 -22.03
N ASP A 11 11.25 8.00 -21.71
CA ASP A 11 12.68 7.91 -22.06
C ASP A 11 13.50 7.08 -21.05
N THR A 12 12.85 6.48 -20.04
CA THR A 12 13.53 5.70 -19.02
C THR A 12 13.97 4.32 -19.52
N ASP A 13 15.26 3.99 -19.39
CA ASP A 13 15.76 2.63 -19.62
C ASP A 13 15.44 1.74 -18.39
N PRO A 14 14.67 0.65 -18.55
CA PRO A 14 14.31 -0.25 -17.45
C PRO A 14 15.51 -0.91 -16.76
N ASN A 15 16.70 -0.92 -17.38
CA ASN A 15 17.91 -1.51 -16.80
C ASN A 15 18.78 -0.49 -16.04
N ASN A 16 18.49 0.80 -16.16
CA ASN A 16 19.27 1.88 -15.54
C ASN A 16 18.36 2.99 -15.00
N VAL A 17 17.47 2.60 -14.08
CA VAL A 17 16.52 3.51 -13.44
C VAL A 17 17.20 4.41 -12.41
N THR A 18 16.95 5.71 -12.49
CA THR A 18 17.39 6.70 -11.49
C THR A 18 16.18 7.37 -10.82
N ILE A 19 16.42 8.05 -9.69
CA ILE A 19 15.34 8.76 -8.97
C ILE A 19 14.72 9.89 -9.80
N ALA A 20 15.46 10.44 -10.77
CA ALA A 20 14.99 11.51 -11.63
C ALA A 20 13.96 11.05 -12.68
N ASP A 21 13.89 9.73 -12.92
CA ASP A 21 13.00 9.12 -13.90
C ASP A 21 11.59 8.85 -13.34
N LEU A 22 11.43 8.97 -12.02
CA LEU A 22 10.15 8.78 -11.34
C LEU A 22 9.27 10.03 -11.48
N ALA A 23 7.96 9.83 -11.59
CA ALA A 23 6.99 10.90 -11.45
C ALA A 23 7.15 11.61 -10.08
N ILE A 24 6.91 12.93 -10.05
CA ILE A 24 6.93 13.72 -8.81
C ILE A 24 5.49 14.18 -8.51
N PRO A 25 4.87 13.75 -7.39
CA PRO A 25 5.33 12.73 -6.44
C PRO A 25 5.29 11.32 -7.03
N ASP A 26 6.02 10.40 -6.41
CA ASP A 26 6.00 8.98 -6.78
C ASP A 26 4.58 8.43 -6.62
N THR A 27 4.06 7.86 -7.70
CA THR A 27 2.70 7.32 -7.75
C THR A 27 2.72 5.89 -8.27
N MET A 28 2.00 5.02 -7.57
CA MET A 28 1.80 3.64 -8.00
C MET A 28 0.83 3.62 -9.18
N CYS A 29 0.95 2.61 -10.03
CA CYS A 29 0.11 2.49 -11.21
C CYS A 29 -0.32 1.05 -11.44
N SER A 30 -1.40 0.90 -12.21
CA SER A 30 -1.93 -0.37 -12.64
C SER A 30 -1.73 -0.53 -14.15
N GLN A 31 -1.49 -1.76 -14.59
CA GLN A 31 -1.51 -2.04 -16.03
C GLN A 31 -2.92 -1.84 -16.58
N LYS A 32 -2.99 -1.50 -17.88
CA LYS A 32 -4.26 -1.24 -18.56
C LYS A 32 -5.26 -2.39 -18.34
N GLY A 33 -6.43 -2.08 -17.77
CA GLY A 33 -7.44 -3.08 -17.41
C GLY A 33 -7.24 -3.79 -16.06
N GLY A 34 -6.25 -3.39 -15.25
CA GLY A 34 -6.03 -3.87 -13.87
C GLY A 34 -6.97 -3.24 -12.84
N GLY A 35 -7.67 -2.17 -13.21
CA GLY A 35 -8.71 -1.52 -12.39
C GLY A 35 -8.19 -0.50 -11.37
N GLY A 36 -6.88 -0.29 -11.28
CA GLY A 36 -6.27 0.82 -10.55
C GLY A 36 -6.06 2.05 -11.43
N TYR A 37 -5.14 2.92 -11.01
CA TYR A 37 -4.77 4.14 -11.72
C TYR A 37 -4.00 3.82 -13.01
N GLU A 38 -4.42 4.42 -14.12
CA GLU A 38 -3.77 4.28 -15.43
C GLU A 38 -2.98 5.55 -15.75
N CYS A 39 -1.70 5.38 -16.11
CA CYS A 39 -0.81 6.50 -16.43
C CYS A 39 -1.29 7.31 -17.66
N PRO A 40 -1.09 8.64 -17.66
CA PRO A 40 -1.41 9.51 -18.80
C PRO A 40 -0.46 9.28 -19.99
N GLY A 41 -0.82 9.83 -21.16
CA GLY A 41 -0.24 9.48 -22.48
C GLY A 41 1.24 9.75 -22.74
N GLU A 42 1.99 10.30 -21.77
CA GLU A 42 3.44 10.51 -21.85
C GLU A 42 4.21 9.80 -20.73
N MET A 43 3.55 8.95 -19.95
CA MET A 43 4.16 8.21 -18.85
C MET A 43 3.90 6.71 -19.01
N VAL A 44 4.82 5.90 -18.51
CA VAL A 44 4.77 4.44 -18.60
C VAL A 44 4.74 3.81 -17.22
N CYS A 45 3.80 2.89 -17.04
CA CYS A 45 3.70 2.08 -15.84
C CYS A 45 4.66 0.90 -15.93
N MET A 46 5.76 0.93 -15.17
CA MET A 46 6.77 -0.13 -15.18
C MET A 46 7.08 -0.63 -13.76
N ARG A 47 7.46 -1.90 -13.67
CA ARG A 47 7.80 -2.53 -12.39
C ARG A 47 9.23 -2.17 -12.02
N LEU A 48 9.43 -1.63 -10.82
CA LEU A 48 10.77 -1.52 -10.25
C LEU A 48 11.40 -2.90 -10.08
N ASN A 49 12.68 -2.96 -10.43
CA ASN A 49 13.58 -4.00 -9.99
C ASN A 49 14.62 -3.37 -9.04
N LEU A 50 14.15 -2.77 -7.95
CA LEU A 50 15.05 -2.23 -6.93
C LEU A 50 15.34 -3.28 -5.87
N ASN A 51 16.49 -3.15 -5.21
CA ASN A 51 16.81 -4.00 -4.07
C ASN A 51 15.74 -3.79 -2.97
N ALA A 52 15.33 -4.85 -2.28
CA ALA A 52 14.23 -4.83 -1.29
C ALA A 52 14.41 -3.78 -0.15
N LYS A 53 15.63 -3.28 0.07
CA LYS A 53 15.89 -2.16 0.99
C LYS A 53 15.36 -0.81 0.48
N ALA A 54 15.34 -0.60 -0.84
CA ALA A 54 14.93 0.66 -1.46
C ALA A 54 13.41 0.73 -1.71
N GLU A 55 12.74 -0.41 -1.96
CA GLU A 55 11.28 -0.46 -2.15
C GLU A 55 10.49 -0.37 -0.84
N GLY A 56 11.15 -0.56 0.31
CA GLY A 56 10.48 -0.59 1.60
C GLY A 56 9.79 -1.93 1.87
N PHE A 57 9.36 -2.13 3.12
CA PHE A 57 8.74 -3.38 3.60
C PHE A 57 7.22 -3.29 3.75
N TYR A 58 6.66 -2.07 3.68
CA TYR A 58 5.22 -1.83 3.73
C TYR A 58 4.63 -1.97 2.33
N GLY A 59 3.37 -2.44 2.23
CA GLY A 59 2.73 -2.61 0.93
C GLY A 59 3.27 -3.79 0.12
N MET A 60 3.98 -4.75 0.73
CA MET A 60 4.34 -6.01 0.08
C MET A 60 3.44 -7.15 0.56
N PHE A 61 2.46 -7.54 -0.26
CA PHE A 61 1.58 -8.70 0.00
C PHE A 61 2.10 -10.00 -0.65
N ASN A 62 3.39 -10.05 -1.01
CA ASN A 62 3.98 -11.25 -1.65
C ASN A 62 4.30 -12.34 -0.64
N ASP A 63 4.64 -11.95 0.60
CA ASP A 63 4.98 -12.86 1.69
C ASP A 63 3.99 -12.71 2.84
N PHE A 64 3.65 -13.84 3.47
CA PHE A 64 2.72 -13.85 4.60
C PHE A 64 3.18 -12.92 5.74
N GLY A 65 4.48 -12.96 6.08
CA GLY A 65 5.03 -12.11 7.14
C GLY A 65 4.94 -10.60 6.85
N ALA A 66 5.27 -10.20 5.61
CA ALA A 66 5.19 -8.80 5.19
C ALA A 66 3.74 -8.28 5.13
N SER A 67 2.80 -9.14 4.71
CA SER A 67 1.37 -8.81 4.70
C SER A 67 0.81 -8.57 6.11
N VAL A 68 1.15 -9.44 7.08
CA VAL A 68 0.71 -9.30 8.47
C VAL A 68 1.34 -8.06 9.11
N PHE A 69 2.60 -7.78 8.82
CA PHE A 69 3.27 -6.59 9.31
C PHE A 69 2.63 -5.30 8.76
N THR A 70 2.32 -5.26 7.46
CA THR A 70 1.62 -4.12 6.84
C THR A 70 0.24 -3.90 7.46
N VAL A 71 -0.52 -4.97 7.71
CA VAL A 71 -1.81 -4.91 8.41
C VAL A 71 -1.66 -4.41 9.84
N TYR A 72 -0.62 -4.84 10.55
CA TYR A 72 -0.34 -4.37 11.91
C TYR A 72 0.03 -2.88 11.94
N LEU A 73 0.81 -2.40 10.98
CA LEU A 73 1.08 -0.96 10.83
C LEU A 73 -0.20 -0.18 10.51
N ALA A 74 -1.07 -0.70 9.63
CA ALA A 74 -2.34 -0.07 9.37
C ALA A 74 -3.26 -0.05 10.61
N ALA A 75 -3.16 -1.06 11.47
CA ALA A 75 -3.95 -1.19 12.69
C ALA A 75 -3.58 -0.18 13.78
N SER A 76 -2.39 0.41 13.76
CA SER A 76 -2.02 1.47 14.71
C SER A 76 -2.68 2.82 14.40
N GLU A 77 -3.52 2.90 13.36
CA GLU A 77 -4.17 4.12 12.88
C GLU A 77 -3.18 5.22 12.44
N GLU A 78 -1.91 4.88 12.30
CA GLU A 78 -0.83 5.77 11.85
C GLU A 78 -0.36 5.33 10.47
N GLY A 79 -0.41 6.23 9.49
CA GLY A 79 0.10 5.97 8.14
C GLY A 79 -0.73 5.00 7.28
N TRP A 80 -1.83 4.43 7.79
CA TRP A 80 -2.72 3.52 7.04
C TRP A 80 -3.33 4.17 5.79
N VAL A 81 -3.54 5.49 5.81
CA VAL A 81 -4.11 6.25 4.70
C VAL A 81 -3.18 6.23 3.48
N TYR A 82 -1.86 6.32 3.70
CA TYR A 82 -0.89 6.23 2.61
C TYR A 82 -0.91 4.82 1.98
N VAL A 83 -0.92 3.78 2.82
CA VAL A 83 -1.04 2.39 2.35
C VAL A 83 -2.35 2.16 1.60
N LEU A 84 -3.45 2.78 2.03
CA LEU A 84 -4.73 2.73 1.31
C LEU A 84 -4.61 3.36 -0.07
N TYR A 85 -4.02 4.56 -0.19
CA TYR A 85 -3.88 5.23 -1.48
C TYR A 85 -3.00 4.42 -2.43
N ASP A 86 -1.87 3.89 -1.96
CA ASP A 86 -0.99 3.02 -2.76
C ASP A 86 -1.74 1.78 -3.26
N CYS A 87 -2.63 1.20 -2.43
CA CYS A 87 -3.47 0.09 -2.81
C CYS A 87 -4.55 0.49 -3.83
N MET A 88 -5.16 1.67 -3.69
CA MET A 88 -6.20 2.16 -4.60
C MET A 88 -5.65 2.46 -6.00
N ASP A 89 -4.39 2.88 -6.09
CA ASP A 89 -3.74 3.15 -7.36
C ASP A 89 -3.27 1.85 -8.03
N SER A 90 -2.92 0.82 -7.26
CA SER A 90 -2.47 -0.47 -7.80
C SER A 90 -3.60 -1.43 -8.16
N LEU A 91 -4.70 -1.42 -7.40
CA LEU A 91 -5.80 -2.39 -7.43
C LEU A 91 -7.15 -1.69 -7.66
N PRO A 92 -8.23 -2.45 -7.96
CA PRO A 92 -9.57 -1.88 -8.04
C PRO A 92 -9.96 -1.12 -6.76
N SER A 93 -10.19 0.18 -6.89
CA SER A 93 -10.42 1.12 -5.77
C SER A 93 -11.52 0.66 -4.80
N HIS A 94 -12.59 0.06 -5.31
CA HIS A 94 -13.69 -0.46 -4.50
C HIS A 94 -13.28 -1.60 -3.57
N LEU A 95 -12.40 -2.50 -4.02
CA LEU A 95 -11.91 -3.62 -3.20
C LEU A 95 -10.99 -3.13 -2.10
N ALA A 96 -10.05 -2.24 -2.44
CA ALA A 96 -9.14 -1.63 -1.48
C ALA A 96 -9.93 -0.91 -0.38
N PHE A 97 -10.90 -0.08 -0.75
CA PHE A 97 -11.70 0.68 0.20
C PHE A 97 -12.51 -0.21 1.16
N ILE A 98 -13.20 -1.24 0.64
CA ILE A 98 -13.98 -2.18 1.47
C ILE A 98 -13.07 -2.96 2.43
N TYR A 99 -11.90 -3.39 1.96
CA TYR A 99 -10.93 -4.11 2.78
C TYR A 99 -10.45 -3.28 3.98
N PHE A 100 -9.97 -2.06 3.74
CA PHE A 100 -9.45 -1.22 4.82
C PHE A 100 -10.55 -0.75 5.78
N LEU A 101 -11.76 -0.43 5.29
CA LEU A 101 -12.87 -0.07 6.17
C LEU A 101 -13.28 -1.20 7.11
N THR A 102 -13.41 -2.42 6.58
CA THR A 102 -13.78 -3.57 7.42
C THR A 102 -12.65 -3.90 8.41
N LEU A 103 -11.40 -3.85 7.97
CA LEU A 103 -10.22 -4.02 8.82
C LEU A 103 -10.21 -3.05 10.00
N ILE A 104 -10.28 -1.74 9.74
CA ILE A 104 -10.28 -0.71 10.80
C ILE A 104 -11.50 -0.86 11.72
N PHE A 105 -12.68 -1.17 11.17
CA PHE A 105 -13.88 -1.40 11.98
C PHE A 105 -13.72 -2.58 12.95
N PHE A 106 -13.23 -3.74 12.46
CA PHE A 106 -13.00 -4.91 13.29
C PHE A 106 -11.90 -4.69 14.33
N LEU A 107 -10.82 -4.00 13.97
CA LEU A 107 -9.70 -3.68 14.87
C LEU A 107 -10.09 -2.66 15.93
N ALA A 108 -10.74 -1.56 15.56
CA ALA A 108 -11.25 -0.57 16.49
C ALA A 108 -12.23 -1.20 17.48
N TRP A 109 -13.09 -2.11 17.01
CA TRP A 109 -13.98 -2.88 17.88
C TRP A 109 -13.21 -3.83 18.82
N LEU A 110 -12.23 -4.57 18.32
CA LEU A 110 -11.40 -5.50 19.11
C LEU A 110 -10.58 -4.76 20.18
N VAL A 111 -9.95 -3.63 19.84
CA VAL A 111 -9.16 -2.82 20.78
C VAL A 111 -10.05 -2.24 21.87
N LYS A 112 -11.24 -1.73 21.52
CA LYS A 112 -12.17 -1.16 22.51
C LYS A 112 -12.72 -2.24 23.46
N VAL A 113 -13.03 -3.43 22.94
CA VAL A 113 -13.46 -4.58 23.77
C VAL A 113 -12.35 -5.01 24.73
N ASN A 114 -11.11 -5.18 24.24
CA ASN A 114 -10.01 -5.65 25.09
C ASN A 114 -9.51 -4.59 26.08
N LEU A 115 -9.41 -3.32 25.69
CA LEU A 115 -8.92 -2.24 26.55
C LEU A 115 -9.93 -1.91 27.66
N THR A 116 -11.24 -1.92 27.36
CA THR A 116 -12.28 -1.75 28.39
C THR A 116 -12.32 -2.95 29.36
N VAL A 117 -12.08 -4.18 28.89
CA VAL A 117 -11.95 -5.35 29.77
C VAL A 117 -10.71 -5.26 30.66
N LEU A 118 -9.56 -4.82 30.13
CA LEU A 118 -8.33 -4.66 30.89
C LEU A 118 -8.41 -3.52 31.93
N HIS A 119 -9.02 -2.39 31.58
CA HIS A 119 -9.22 -1.28 32.52
C HIS A 119 -10.20 -1.64 33.64
N ASN A 120 -11.26 -2.42 33.34
CA ASN A 120 -12.17 -2.95 34.36
C ASN A 120 -11.55 -4.05 35.24
N LEU A 121 -10.57 -4.81 34.74
CA LEU A 121 -9.79 -5.78 35.53
C LEU A 121 -8.68 -5.12 36.36
N ARG A 122 -8.19 -3.94 35.98
CA ARG A 122 -7.19 -3.17 36.75
C ARG A 122 -7.81 -2.33 37.88
N LEU A 123 -9.13 -2.13 37.85
CA LEU A 123 -9.91 -1.38 38.84
C LEU A 123 -10.72 -2.30 39.78
N LYS A 124 -10.47 -3.61 39.77
CA LYS A 124 -11.11 -4.60 40.63
C LYS A 124 -10.05 -5.45 41.31
#